data_AF-A0A6J1NE31-F1
#
_entry.id   AF-A0A6J1NE31-F1
#
_cell.length_a   1.000
_cell.length_b   1.000
_cell.length_c   1.000
_cell.angle_alpha   90.00
_cell.angle_beta   90.00
_cell.angle_gamma   90.00
#
_symmetry.space_group_name_H-M   'P 1'
#
loop_
_entity.id
_entity.type
_entity.pdbx_description
1 polymer ?
#
loop_
_entity_poly.entity_id
_entity_poly.type
_entity_poly.pdbx_seq_one_letter_code
_entity_poly.pdbx_strand_id
1 'polypeptide(L)'
;MLQMNKYGITAVVGTLLGAFGLLTEIFILSIPGQILANMSAGVAEAAYFSPWYERGYAFRKYIAIIITRAQKPCYLSALGFANLTLVMFSKVASTSWTYLSILNQMLEKFEA
;
A
#
# COMPACT_ATOMS: atom_id res chain seq x y z
N MET A 1 3.58 23.69 -38.15
CA MET A 1 3.14 23.99 -36.76
C MET A 1 2.00 23.10 -36.26
N LEU A 2 0.86 22.97 -36.96
CA LEU A 2 -0.29 22.17 -36.46
C LEU A 2 -0.02 20.66 -36.24
N GLN A 3 0.88 20.06 -37.04
CA GLN A 3 1.23 18.64 -36.90
C GLN A 3 2.08 18.39 -35.64
N MET A 4 3.06 19.25 -35.35
CA MET A 4 3.90 19.13 -34.13
C MET A 4 3.10 19.27 -32.84
N ASN A 5 2.05 20.11 -32.82
CA ASN A 5 1.17 20.24 -31.67
C ASN A 5 0.32 18.97 -31.45
N LYS A 6 -0.16 18.32 -32.54
CA LYS A 6 -0.88 17.06 -32.43
C LYS A 6 -0.02 15.95 -31.82
N TYR A 7 1.24 15.83 -32.27
CA TYR A 7 2.19 14.83 -31.73
C TYR A 7 2.59 15.13 -30.28
N GLY A 8 2.75 16.40 -29.91
CA GLY A 8 2.98 16.80 -28.52
C GLY A 8 1.79 16.47 -27.61
N ILE A 9 0.58 16.78 -28.06
CA ILE A 9 -0.65 16.47 -27.31
C ILE A 9 -0.84 14.95 -27.16
N THR A 10 -0.65 14.14 -28.21
CA THR A 10 -0.76 12.68 -28.08
C THR A 10 0.31 12.09 -27.17
N ALA A 11 1.52 12.63 -27.13
CA ALA A 11 2.56 12.20 -26.20
C ALA A 11 2.22 12.55 -24.73
N VAL A 12 1.72 13.76 -24.48
CA VAL A 12 1.29 14.18 -23.13
C VAL A 12 0.09 13.34 -22.65
N VAL A 13 -0.90 13.13 -23.52
CA VAL A 13 -2.06 12.28 -23.18
C VAL A 13 -1.62 10.84 -22.90
N GLY A 14 -0.69 10.28 -23.68
CA GLY A 14 -0.16 8.93 -23.46
C GLY A 14 0.58 8.77 -22.13
N THR A 15 1.41 9.73 -21.77
CA THR A 15 2.17 9.70 -20.49
C THR A 15 1.26 9.84 -19.27
N LEU A 16 0.25 10.70 -19.33
CA LEU A 16 -0.76 10.84 -18.25
C LEU A 16 -1.58 9.56 -18.06
N LEU A 17 -2.00 8.93 -19.17
CA LEU A 17 -2.76 7.69 -19.12
C LEU A 17 -1.94 6.54 -18.52
N GLY A 18 -0.65 6.45 -18.89
CA GLY A 18 0.27 5.46 -18.33
C GLY A 18 0.51 5.66 -16.83
N ALA A 19 0.74 6.91 -16.40
CA ALA A 19 0.92 7.23 -14.98
C ALA A 19 -0.33 6.86 -14.16
N PHE A 20 -1.53 7.11 -14.70
CA PHE A 20 -2.78 6.71 -14.06
C PHE A 20 -2.91 5.19 -13.95
N GLY A 21 -2.60 4.45 -15.02
CA GLY A 21 -2.61 2.98 -15.02
C GLY A 21 -1.70 2.38 -13.94
N LEU A 22 -0.45 2.87 -13.83
CA LEU A 22 0.48 2.41 -12.81
C LEU A 22 -0.01 2.70 -11.38
N LEU A 23 -0.62 3.86 -11.16
CA LEU A 23 -1.21 4.19 -9.85
C LEU A 23 -2.37 3.25 -9.50
N THR A 24 -3.21 2.92 -10.49
CA THR A 24 -4.32 1.97 -10.28
C THR A 24 -3.83 0.55 -10.02
N GLU A 25 -2.77 0.10 -10.67
CA GLU A 25 -2.18 -1.22 -10.41
C GLU A 25 -1.65 -1.32 -8.98
N ILE A 26 -0.89 -0.31 -8.53
CA ILE A 26 -0.38 -0.26 -7.15
C ILE A 26 -1.56 -0.23 -6.16
N PHE A 27 -2.62 0.53 -6.48
CA PHE A 27 -3.81 0.58 -5.65
C PHE A 27 -4.48 -0.79 -5.53
N ILE A 28 -4.73 -1.48 -6.65
CA ILE A 28 -5.34 -2.82 -6.70
C ILE A 28 -4.51 -3.83 -5.91
N LEU A 29 -3.18 -3.77 -6.01
CA LEU A 29 -2.27 -4.66 -5.26
C LEU A 29 -2.26 -4.37 -3.75
N SER A 30 -2.51 -3.13 -3.33
CA SER A 30 -2.49 -2.73 -1.92
C SER A 30 -3.71 -3.20 -1.12
N ILE A 31 -4.85 -3.41 -1.77
CA ILE A 31 -6.11 -3.86 -1.13
C ILE A 31 -5.99 -5.25 -0.49
N PRO A 32 -5.57 -6.32 -1.19
CA PRO A 32 -5.45 -7.64 -0.58
C PRO A 32 -4.38 -7.67 0.51
N GLY A 33 -3.31 -6.87 0.38
CA GLY A 33 -2.29 -6.75 1.44
C GLY A 33 -2.84 -6.13 2.72
N GLN A 34 -3.70 -5.11 2.62
CA GLN A 34 -4.39 -4.52 3.77
C GLN A 34 -5.41 -5.49 4.39
N ILE A 35 -6.19 -6.19 3.56
CA ILE A 35 -7.17 -7.18 4.01
C ILE A 35 -6.47 -8.30 4.77
N LEU A 36 -5.37 -8.83 4.23
CA LEU A 36 -4.59 -9.90 4.85
C LEU A 36 -4.02 -9.47 6.21
N ALA A 37 -3.47 -8.26 6.30
CA ALA A 37 -2.96 -7.72 7.55
C ALA A 37 -4.07 -7.57 8.61
N ASN A 38 -5.24 -7.05 8.22
CA ASN A 38 -6.38 -6.90 9.12
C ASN A 38 -6.95 -8.25 9.56
N MET A 39 -7.11 -9.21 8.64
CA MET A 39 -7.59 -10.56 8.96
C MET A 39 -6.62 -11.29 9.90
N SER A 40 -5.31 -11.17 9.65
CA SER A 40 -4.29 -11.77 10.52
C SER A 40 -4.36 -11.21 11.95
N ALA A 41 -4.57 -9.91 12.10
CA ALA A 41 -4.76 -9.28 13.41
C ALA A 41 -6.07 -9.73 14.09
N GLY A 42 -7.17 -9.82 13.31
CA GLY A 42 -8.48 -10.25 13.80
C GLY A 42 -8.50 -11.70 14.32
N VAL A 43 -7.64 -12.59 13.80
CA VAL A 43 -7.51 -13.96 14.33
C VAL A 43 -6.97 -13.96 15.77
N ALA A 44 -6.01 -13.08 16.09
CA ALA A 44 -5.48 -12.97 17.45
C ALA A 44 -6.56 -12.48 18.43
N GLU A 45 -7.35 -11.49 17.98
CA GLU A 45 -8.44 -10.91 18.75
C GLU A 45 -9.57 -11.92 18.99
N ALA A 46 -10.04 -12.61 17.94
CA ALA A 46 -11.06 -13.63 18.05
C ALA A 46 -10.62 -14.81 18.93
N ALA A 47 -9.36 -15.22 18.84
CA ALA A 47 -8.79 -16.26 19.70
C ALA A 47 -8.75 -15.82 21.18
N TYR A 48 -8.43 -14.54 21.44
CA TYR A 48 -8.41 -13.97 22.79
C TYR A 48 -9.80 -13.91 23.43
N PHE A 49 -10.83 -13.50 22.67
CA PHE A 49 -12.22 -13.42 23.16
C PHE A 49 -12.92 -14.77 23.26
N SER A 50 -12.36 -15.85 22.74
CA SER A 50 -12.91 -17.19 22.95
C SER A 50 -12.85 -17.59 24.44
N PRO A 51 -13.79 -18.39 24.97
CA PRO A 51 -13.74 -18.90 26.35
C PRO A 51 -12.70 -20.02 26.49
N TRP A 52 -11.44 -19.72 26.15
CA TRP A 52 -10.34 -20.68 26.19
C TRP A 52 -10.00 -21.13 27.60
N TYR A 53 -10.27 -20.28 28.60
CA TYR A 53 -10.08 -20.57 30.01
C TYR A 53 -11.05 -21.65 30.54
N GLU A 54 -12.16 -21.92 29.87
CA GLU A 54 -13.09 -23.00 30.27
C GLU A 54 -12.70 -24.36 29.68
N ARG A 55 -11.76 -24.38 28.73
CA ARG A 55 -11.32 -25.62 28.06
C ARG A 55 -10.10 -26.25 28.74
N GLY A 56 -9.84 -27.52 28.38
CA GLY A 56 -8.75 -28.32 28.93
C GLY A 56 -7.35 -27.74 28.67
N TYR A 57 -6.37 -28.21 29.46
CA TYR A 57 -4.99 -27.71 29.47
C TYR A 57 -4.32 -27.70 28.08
N ALA A 58 -4.52 -28.75 27.28
CA ALA A 58 -3.98 -28.81 25.92
C ALA A 58 -4.50 -27.67 25.03
N PHE A 59 -5.81 -27.38 25.09
CA PHE A 59 -6.44 -26.31 24.31
C PHE A 59 -5.90 -24.93 24.70
N ARG A 60 -5.71 -24.66 26.00
CA ARG A 60 -5.12 -23.42 26.50
C ARG A 60 -3.69 -23.21 26.00
N LYS A 61 -2.89 -24.28 25.92
CA LYS A 61 -1.52 -24.21 25.38
C LYS A 61 -1.53 -23.89 23.88
N TYR A 62 -2.42 -24.52 23.11
CA TYR A 62 -2.54 -24.25 21.67
C TYR A 62 -3.04 -22.83 21.38
N ILE A 63 -4.07 -22.36 22.07
CA ILE A 63 -4.60 -21.00 21.85
C ILE A 63 -3.55 -19.93 22.19
N ALA A 64 -2.76 -20.13 23.27
CA ALA A 64 -1.72 -19.20 23.66
C ALA A 64 -0.66 -19.06 22.56
N ILE A 65 -0.24 -20.19 21.95
CA ILE A 65 0.69 -20.18 20.81
C ILE A 65 0.07 -19.46 19.61
N ILE A 66 -1.20 -19.71 19.31
CA ILE A 66 -1.92 -19.06 18.19
C ILE A 66 -1.98 -17.54 18.41
N ILE A 67 -2.37 -17.09 19.61
CA ILE A 67 -2.44 -15.66 19.96
C ILE A 67 -1.05 -15.01 19.83
N THR A 68 0.00 -15.60 20.41
CA THR A 68 1.37 -15.05 20.32
C THR A 68 1.89 -15.00 18.88
N ARG A 69 1.48 -15.94 18.02
CA ARG A 69 1.90 -15.96 16.61
C ARG A 69 1.10 -14.97 15.76
N ALA A 70 -0.21 -14.88 15.97
CA ALA A 70 -1.09 -14.00 15.21
C ALA A 70 -0.92 -12.51 15.57
N GLN A 71 -0.35 -12.19 16.74
CA GLN A 71 0.08 -10.84 17.11
C GLN A 71 1.19 -10.27 16.21
N LYS A 72 1.87 -11.11 15.41
CA LYS A 72 2.76 -10.66 14.33
C LYS A 72 1.97 -10.74 13.02
N PRO A 73 1.25 -9.66 12.63
CA PRO A 73 0.49 -9.65 11.39
C PRO A 73 1.40 -9.98 10.20
N CYS A 74 0.93 -10.88 9.35
CA CYS A 74 1.62 -11.20 8.11
C CYS A 74 1.45 -10.03 7.14
N TYR A 75 2.55 -9.35 6.82
CA TYR A 75 2.56 -8.30 5.81
C TYR A 75 3.01 -8.89 4.48
N LEU A 76 2.26 -8.61 3.41
CA LEU A 76 2.76 -8.83 2.06
C LEU A 76 3.78 -7.71 1.78
N SER A 77 5.07 -7.96 2.03
CA SER A 77 6.12 -7.02 1.67
C SER A 77 6.41 -7.13 0.18
N ALA A 78 6.30 -6.03 -0.56
CA ALA A 78 6.82 -5.95 -1.92
C ALA A 78 8.35 -5.96 -1.85
N LEU A 79 8.94 -7.12 -2.15
CA LEU A 79 10.40 -7.31 -2.30
C LEU A 79 11.24 -6.88 -1.07
N GLY A 80 10.65 -6.78 0.13
CA GLY A 80 11.32 -6.37 1.36
C GLY A 80 11.48 -4.84 1.56
N PHE A 81 11.01 -4.01 0.63
CA PHE A 81 11.19 -2.54 0.71
C PHE A 81 10.01 -1.82 1.38
N ALA A 82 8.79 -2.34 1.25
CA ALA A 82 7.61 -1.76 1.91
C ALA A 82 6.45 -2.77 1.98
N ASN A 83 5.62 -2.61 3.00
CA ASN A 83 4.39 -3.39 3.16
C ASN A 83 3.34 -2.88 2.16
N LEU A 84 2.81 -3.79 1.34
CA LEU A 84 1.72 -3.51 0.39
C LEU A 84 0.45 -3.15 1.16
N THR A 85 0.34 -1.87 1.49
CA THR A 85 -0.71 -1.28 2.29
C THR A 85 -1.13 0.03 1.65
N LEU A 86 -2.35 0.48 1.93
CA LEU A 86 -2.82 1.80 1.47
C LEU A 86 -1.92 2.93 1.96
N VAL A 87 -1.26 2.75 3.11
CA VAL A 87 -0.25 3.68 3.65
C VAL A 87 0.95 3.80 2.72
N MET A 88 1.43 2.69 2.13
CA MET A 88 2.50 2.72 1.14
C MET A 88 2.08 3.47 -0.13
N PHE A 89 0.87 3.22 -0.63
CA PHE A 89 0.33 3.94 -1.79
C PHE A 89 0.28 5.46 -1.54
N SER A 90 -0.27 5.87 -0.39
CA SER A 90 -0.31 7.28 0.01
C SER A 90 1.08 7.88 0.09
N LYS A 91 2.05 7.16 0.68
CA LYS A 91 3.44 7.61 0.77
C LYS A 91 4.05 7.83 -0.62
N VAL A 92 3.86 6.89 -1.54
CA VAL A 92 4.34 7.01 -2.93
C VAL A 92 3.71 8.22 -3.60
N ALA A 93 2.39 8.40 -3.52
CA ALA A 93 1.69 9.54 -4.11
C ALA A 93 2.20 10.89 -3.54
N SER A 94 2.38 10.98 -2.22
CA SER A 94 2.92 12.18 -1.57
C SER A 94 4.36 12.47 -2.00
N THR A 95 5.21 11.45 -2.13
CA THR A 95 6.58 11.64 -2.61
C THR A 95 6.61 12.10 -4.06
N SER A 96 5.79 11.52 -4.94
CA SER A 96 5.67 11.95 -6.34
C SER A 96 5.23 13.41 -6.44
N TRP A 97 4.22 13.80 -5.65
CA TRP A 97 3.78 15.20 -5.59
C TRP A 97 4.88 16.15 -5.10
N THR A 98 5.64 15.73 -4.09
CA THR A 98 6.76 16.51 -3.57
C THR A 98 7.82 16.73 -4.64
N TYR A 99 8.17 15.69 -5.41
CA TYR A 99 9.11 15.82 -6.53
C TYR A 99 8.58 16.75 -7.63
N LEU A 100 7.30 16.65 -7.98
CA LEU A 100 6.67 17.56 -8.94
C LEU A 100 6.67 19.01 -8.47
N SER A 101 6.38 19.25 -7.18
CA SER A 101 6.41 20.58 -6.58
C SER A 101 7.81 21.19 -6.63
N ILE A 102 8.84 20.41 -6.29
CA ILE A 102 10.24 20.86 -6.38
C ILE A 102 10.61 21.19 -7.83
N LEU A 103 10.21 20.35 -8.79
CA LEU A 103 10.46 20.59 -10.21
C LEU A 103 9.83 21.89 -10.69
N ASN A 104 8.58 22.15 -10.31
CA ASN A 104 7.88 23.39 -10.65
C ASN A 104 8.58 24.63 -10.06
N GLN A 105 9.00 24.56 -8.79
CA GLN A 105 9.76 25.64 -8.16
C GLN A 105 11.09 25.92 -8.86
N MET A 106 11.80 24.87 -9.30
CA MET A 106 13.03 25.02 -10.06
C MET A 106 12.77 25.67 -11.41
N LEU A 107 11.70 25.27 -12.12
CA LEU A 107 11.30 25.86 -13.40
C LEU A 107 10.98 27.36 -13.26
N GLU A 108 10.18 27.74 -12.27
CA GLU A 108 9.88 29.15 -11.98
C GLU A 108 11.15 29.97 -11.70
N LYS A 109 12.12 29.39 -10.99
CA LYS A 109 13.41 30.04 -10.70
C LYS A 109 14.31 30.18 -11.94
N PHE A 110 14.17 29.31 -12.93
CA PHE A 110 14.92 29.42 -14.18
C PHE A 110 14.34 30.48 -15.13
N GLU A 111 13.05 30.79 -15.01
CA GLU A 111 12.36 31.80 -15.83
C GLU A 111 12.48 33.24 -15.27
N ALA A 112 12.92 33.38 -14.01
CA ALA A 112 13.16 34.65 -13.33
C ALA A 112 14.63 35.12 -13.43
#